data_AF-A0A8S2DLN8-F1
#
_entry.id   AF-A0A8S2DLN8-F1
#
_cell.length_a   1.000
_cell.length_b   1.000
_cell.length_c   1.000
_cell.angle_alpha   90.00
_cell.angle_beta   90.00
_cell.angle_gamma   90.00
#
_symmetry.space_group_name_H-M   'P 1'
#
loop_
_entity.id
_entity.type
_entity.pdbx_description
1 polymer ?
#
loop_
_entity_poly.entity_id
_entity_poly.type
_entity_poly.pdbx_seq_one_letter_code
_entity_poly.pdbx_strand_id
1 'polypeptide(L)'
;MIILVAVTVIFVNSYFLPKKRSPDSYNFNSPELSSDETQLTFNNISSDEENKQQHKSKEKNKRLSVPEFGCEIEYKCRNNEIPYKAISGDGMDKYPIICFDNKLLIHKSLKDSKIGRGVNLVAIDGKTFDIKITETFDTYLEETFFLRNLKLNLNDGDIVIMASFDEMTHGLKEASVSLLENYGSQAIKALKFRDSFVMMGQKGLAKGKAIEMHTLKGQHDFAPAAHISGCAKFPLGVLSPLLFQPTDVKREGAIAIGSTLTNCGLPEQCKDNEFSVHVYTGKDNNDEPKICIDGKYVMAKGINDAGRGLNIVIVSNGKEIIRTGHFDTWQDDSTNLEIFLENLEDNVILIVATFDEASQNNKTSINNTSATILLLLLPLPLLLLLLLLLLQLPLPLPLPLPILSVSK
;
A
#
# COMPACT_ATOMS: atom_id res chain seq x y z
N MET A 1 -25.94 -8.21 2.88
CA MET A 1 -25.80 -7.55 4.20
C MET A 1 -24.67 -8.24 4.93
N ILE A 2 -23.51 -7.60 5.08
CA ILE A 2 -22.35 -8.20 5.77
C ILE A 2 -22.60 -8.07 7.28
N ILE A 3 -22.83 -9.19 7.96
CA ILE A 3 -22.93 -9.20 9.43
C ILE A 3 -21.50 -9.40 9.96
N LEU A 4 -20.89 -8.31 10.42
CA LEU A 4 -19.58 -8.34 11.06
C LEU A 4 -19.75 -8.72 12.55
N VAL A 5 -19.31 -9.91 12.94
CA VAL A 5 -19.18 -10.27 14.36
C VAL A 5 -17.72 -10.08 14.78
N ALA A 6 -17.38 -8.86 15.20
CA ALA A 6 -16.08 -8.55 15.77
C ALA A 6 -16.13 -8.75 17.30
N VAL A 7 -15.53 -9.83 17.81
CA VAL A 7 -15.25 -9.96 19.25
C VAL A 7 -13.99 -9.15 19.54
N THR A 8 -14.17 -7.90 19.97
CA THR A 8 -13.05 -7.05 20.40
C THR A 8 -12.80 -7.29 21.89
N VAL A 9 -11.71 -7.96 22.23
CA VAL A 9 -11.23 -8.03 23.62
C VAL A 9 -10.44 -6.76 23.89
N ILE A 10 -11.04 -5.82 24.61
CA ILE A 10 -10.35 -4.62 25.09
C ILE A 10 -9.37 -5.07 26.19
N PHE A 11 -8.06 -4.96 25.92
CA PHE A 11 -7.06 -5.04 26.97
C PHE A 11 -7.22 -3.82 27.90
N VAL A 12 -7.75 -4.05 29.10
CA VAL A 12 -7.65 -3.08 30.20
C VAL A 12 -6.21 -3.12 30.70
N ASN A 13 -5.38 -2.22 30.17
CA ASN A 13 -4.00 -2.12 30.63
C ASN A 13 -3.98 -1.54 32.05
N SER A 14 -3.38 -2.30 32.97
CA SER A 14 -3.24 -1.92 34.37
C SER A 14 -2.37 -0.68 34.50
N TYR A 15 -2.84 0.29 35.28
CA TYR A 15 -2.14 1.53 35.60
C TYR A 15 -0.74 1.25 36.16
N PHE A 16 0.30 1.65 35.42
CA PHE A 16 1.63 1.87 35.97
C PHE A 16 1.92 3.37 35.95
N LEU A 17 2.03 3.94 37.15
CA LEU A 17 2.39 5.33 37.42
C LEU A 17 3.82 5.63 36.90
N PRO A 18 4.06 6.79 36.27
CA PRO A 18 5.41 7.18 35.86
C PRO A 18 6.25 7.60 37.07
N LYS A 19 7.42 6.96 37.19
CA LYS A 19 8.46 7.28 38.18
C LYS A 19 9.24 8.52 37.69
N LYS A 20 9.23 9.59 38.48
CA LYS A 20 10.02 10.82 38.29
C LYS A 20 11.51 10.52 38.10
N ARG A 21 12.16 11.23 37.16
CA ARG A 21 13.60 11.54 37.22
C ARG A 21 13.83 13.00 36.80
N SER A 22 14.70 13.65 37.57
CA SER A 22 15.05 15.07 37.60
C SER A 22 15.93 15.52 36.43
N PRO A 23 15.99 16.85 36.15
CA PRO A 23 16.79 17.41 35.06
C PRO A 23 18.18 17.80 35.54
N ASP A 24 19.20 17.49 34.74
CA ASP A 24 20.53 18.08 34.87
C ASP A 24 20.76 19.12 33.76
N SER A 25 21.18 20.28 34.25
CA SER A 25 21.57 21.52 33.59
C SER A 25 22.80 21.40 32.71
N TYR A 26 22.85 22.13 31.59
CA TYR A 26 24.08 22.81 31.15
C TYR A 26 23.75 24.10 30.39
N ASN A 27 24.23 25.23 30.94
CA ASN A 27 24.31 26.56 30.34
C ASN A 27 25.38 26.62 29.26
N PHE A 28 25.20 27.44 28.21
CA PHE A 28 26.22 28.41 27.79
C PHE A 28 25.63 29.52 26.91
N ASN A 29 26.30 30.68 27.00
CA ASN A 29 25.79 32.03 26.79
C ASN A 29 25.72 32.49 25.33
N SER A 30 24.74 33.36 25.05
CA SER A 30 24.71 34.27 23.91
C SER A 30 25.46 35.57 24.23
N PRO A 31 25.95 36.28 23.20
CA PRO A 31 25.93 37.74 23.21
C PRO A 31 25.02 38.29 22.10
N GLU A 32 24.23 39.29 22.48
CA GLU A 32 23.51 40.22 21.60
C GLU A 32 24.50 41.12 20.84
N LEU A 33 24.16 41.53 19.61
CA LEU A 33 24.20 42.96 19.22
C LEU A 33 23.48 43.25 17.88
N SER A 34 22.47 44.13 17.99
CA SER A 34 22.06 45.27 17.15
C SER A 34 22.16 45.25 15.62
N SER A 35 20.99 45.44 15.02
CA SER A 35 20.61 46.44 13.99
C SER A 35 21.69 47.11 13.15
N ASP A 36 21.52 47.04 11.82
CA ASP A 36 21.54 48.24 10.97
C ASP A 36 20.68 48.00 9.70
N GLU A 37 19.65 48.83 9.54
CA GLU A 37 18.94 49.05 8.29
C GLU A 37 19.69 50.10 7.47
N THR A 38 19.90 49.87 6.18
CA THR A 38 19.98 50.98 5.23
C THR A 38 19.40 50.57 3.88
N GLN A 39 18.41 51.37 3.47
CA GLN A 39 17.74 51.37 2.19
C GLN A 39 18.69 51.75 1.05
N LEU A 40 18.47 51.18 -0.14
CA LEU A 40 18.74 51.88 -1.40
C LEU A 40 17.79 51.37 -2.49
N THR A 41 16.77 52.19 -2.73
CA THR A 41 15.94 52.22 -3.94
C THR A 41 16.76 52.77 -5.11
N PHE A 42 16.51 52.29 -6.34
CA PHE A 42 16.50 53.13 -7.55
C PHE A 42 15.68 52.46 -8.66
N ASN A 43 14.69 53.22 -9.15
CA ASN A 43 13.81 52.91 -10.27
C ASN A 43 14.46 53.29 -11.62
N ASN A 44 14.14 52.48 -12.64
CA ASN A 44 13.86 52.76 -14.06
C ASN A 44 14.41 54.03 -14.73
N ILE A 45 15.08 53.83 -15.87
CA ILE A 45 14.95 54.69 -17.06
C ILE A 45 14.86 53.80 -18.32
N SER A 46 13.79 54.00 -19.09
CA SER A 46 13.52 53.48 -20.43
C SER A 46 14.35 54.21 -21.49
N SER A 47 14.61 53.58 -22.65
CA SER A 47 13.99 53.97 -23.93
C SER A 47 14.56 53.16 -25.11
N ASP A 48 13.78 53.19 -26.20
CA ASP A 48 14.15 52.97 -27.60
C ASP A 48 13.61 51.69 -28.26
N GLU A 49 12.31 51.76 -28.58
CA GLU A 49 11.72 51.14 -29.77
C GLU A 49 12.11 51.94 -31.03
N GLU A 50 12.49 51.25 -32.12
CA GLU A 50 11.95 51.41 -33.49
C GLU A 50 12.87 50.75 -34.55
N ASN A 51 12.44 49.63 -35.17
CA ASN A 51 12.21 49.59 -36.63
C ASN A 51 11.64 48.25 -37.14
N LYS A 52 10.33 48.30 -37.44
CA LYS A 52 9.61 47.83 -38.63
C LYS A 52 10.04 46.52 -39.34
N GLN A 53 9.17 45.53 -39.14
CA GLN A 53 8.49 44.72 -40.16
C GLN A 53 8.88 44.95 -41.64
N GLN A 54 9.48 43.93 -42.26
CA GLN A 54 9.15 43.53 -43.63
C GLN A 54 9.51 42.05 -43.87
N HIS A 55 8.61 41.34 -44.57
CA HIS A 55 8.63 39.93 -44.98
C HIS A 55 7.77 38.93 -44.17
N LYS A 56 6.45 39.11 -44.28
CA LYS A 56 5.52 37.99 -44.46
C LYS A 56 5.54 37.56 -45.92
N SER A 57 5.97 36.33 -46.22
CA SER A 57 5.35 35.40 -47.19
C SER A 57 6.30 34.25 -47.53
N LYS A 58 6.13 33.11 -46.84
CA LYS A 58 6.21 31.79 -47.47
C LYS A 58 5.53 30.77 -46.56
N GLU A 59 4.28 30.52 -46.91
CA GLU A 59 3.45 29.45 -46.40
C GLU A 59 4.04 28.06 -46.73
N LYS A 60 3.73 27.12 -45.84
CA LYS A 60 3.46 25.69 -46.10
C LYS A 60 4.66 24.84 -46.56
N ASN A 61 5.25 24.11 -45.62
CA ASN A 61 4.92 22.69 -45.39
C ASN A 61 5.80 22.13 -44.26
N LYS A 62 5.54 22.52 -42.99
CA LYS A 62 6.21 21.88 -41.85
C LYS A 62 5.28 20.81 -41.30
N ARG A 63 5.46 19.58 -41.80
CA ARG A 63 5.05 18.35 -41.12
C ARG A 63 5.42 18.56 -39.64
N LEU A 64 4.43 18.49 -38.75
CA LEU A 64 4.62 18.76 -37.33
C LEU A 64 5.62 17.73 -36.78
N SER A 65 6.90 18.09 -36.78
CA SER A 65 7.97 17.29 -36.18
C SER A 65 7.71 17.30 -34.69
N VAL A 66 7.30 16.13 -34.18
CA VAL A 66 7.28 15.86 -32.73
C VAL A 66 8.61 16.32 -32.17
N PRO A 67 8.64 17.18 -31.14
CA PRO A 67 9.91 17.63 -30.58
C PRO A 67 10.69 16.43 -30.04
N GLU A 68 11.89 16.21 -30.58
CA GLU A 68 12.84 15.14 -30.27
C GLU A 68 13.51 15.38 -28.90
N PHE A 69 12.70 15.51 -27.84
CA PHE A 69 13.23 15.75 -26.50
C PHE A 69 13.46 14.42 -25.78
N GLY A 70 14.70 13.94 -25.84
CA GLY A 70 15.29 13.14 -24.77
C GLY A 70 15.23 11.63 -24.90
N CYS A 71 14.49 11.06 -25.86
CA CYS A 71 14.42 9.60 -26.08
C CYS A 71 15.43 9.05 -27.09
N GLU A 72 16.22 9.91 -27.72
CA GLU A 72 17.30 9.49 -28.60
C GLU A 72 18.32 8.66 -27.82
N ILE A 73 18.68 7.53 -28.43
CA ILE A 73 19.80 6.68 -28.04
C ILE A 73 20.88 6.77 -29.12
N GLU A 74 22.14 6.61 -28.73
CA GLU A 74 23.29 6.87 -29.61
C GLU A 74 23.36 5.96 -30.85
N TYR A 75 22.70 4.79 -30.82
CA TYR A 75 22.77 3.80 -31.88
C TYR A 75 21.38 3.28 -32.28
N LYS A 76 21.24 2.86 -33.53
CA LYS A 76 20.01 2.25 -34.05
C LYS A 76 19.90 0.78 -33.61
N CYS A 77 18.78 0.41 -33.01
CA CYS A 77 18.49 -0.98 -32.64
C CYS A 77 18.31 -1.91 -33.85
N ARG A 78 18.57 -3.21 -33.65
CA ARG A 78 18.25 -4.24 -34.65
C ARG A 78 16.74 -4.40 -34.79
N ASN A 79 16.28 -4.98 -35.90
CA ASN A 79 14.85 -5.12 -36.23
C ASN A 79 14.00 -5.87 -35.18
N ASN A 80 14.62 -6.58 -34.22
CA ASN A 80 13.97 -7.35 -33.17
C ASN A 80 14.30 -6.86 -31.75
N GLU A 81 14.93 -5.69 -31.63
CA GLU A 81 15.25 -5.05 -30.36
C GLU A 81 14.48 -3.74 -30.26
N ILE A 82 14.06 -3.38 -29.05
CA ILE A 82 13.31 -2.16 -28.76
C ILE A 82 14.24 -1.17 -28.05
N PRO A 83 14.32 0.08 -28.52
CA PRO A 83 15.09 1.12 -27.85
C PRO A 83 14.44 1.52 -26.53
N TYR A 84 15.25 1.74 -25.51
CA TYR A 84 14.81 2.24 -24.22
C TYR A 84 15.79 3.24 -23.63
N LYS A 85 15.27 4.09 -22.75
CA LYS A 85 16.07 5.02 -21.94
C LYS A 85 15.34 5.34 -20.65
N ALA A 86 16.04 5.24 -19.52
CA ALA A 86 15.52 5.68 -18.24
C ALA A 86 16.61 6.42 -17.45
N ILE A 87 16.24 7.56 -16.90
CA ILE A 87 17.11 8.42 -16.09
C ILE A 87 16.35 8.75 -14.81
N SER A 88 16.97 8.53 -13.64
CA SER A 88 16.41 8.97 -12.37
C SER A 88 16.41 10.50 -12.26
N GLY A 89 15.74 11.03 -11.24
CA GLY A 89 15.97 12.40 -10.86
C GLY A 89 17.40 12.65 -10.36
N ASP A 90 17.77 13.93 -10.30
CA ASP A 90 19.05 14.42 -9.77
C ASP A 90 18.75 15.64 -8.88
N GLY A 91 18.76 15.40 -7.57
CA GLY A 91 18.22 16.34 -6.59
C GLY A 91 16.70 16.45 -6.65
N MET A 92 16.17 17.65 -6.37
CA MET A 92 14.72 17.95 -6.35
C MET A 92 14.23 18.70 -7.60
N ASP A 93 15.13 19.16 -8.46
CA ASP A 93 14.79 20.06 -9.58
C ASP A 93 14.90 19.40 -10.97
N LYS A 94 15.67 18.30 -11.06
CA LYS A 94 15.82 17.52 -12.28
C LYS A 94 14.98 16.26 -12.17
N TYR A 95 13.90 16.25 -12.94
CA TYR A 95 12.88 15.21 -12.93
C TYR A 95 13.32 13.99 -13.75
N PRO A 96 12.83 12.78 -13.41
CA PRO A 96 13.15 11.56 -14.15
C PRO A 96 12.63 11.60 -15.60
N ILE A 97 13.29 10.80 -16.43
CA ILE A 97 12.94 10.57 -17.84
C ILE A 97 12.74 9.08 -18.05
N ILE A 98 11.61 8.67 -18.63
CA ILE A 98 11.41 7.29 -19.10
C ILE A 98 10.95 7.32 -20.56
N CYS A 99 11.65 6.56 -21.39
CA CYS A 99 11.37 6.34 -22.79
C CYS A 99 11.37 4.84 -23.10
N PHE A 100 10.42 4.43 -23.92
CA PHE A 100 10.33 3.08 -24.46
C PHE A 100 9.82 3.14 -25.89
N ASP A 101 10.47 2.40 -26.79
CA ASP A 101 10.20 2.42 -28.23
C ASP A 101 10.16 3.85 -28.83
N ASN A 102 11.17 4.66 -28.48
CA ASN A 102 11.29 6.08 -28.85
C ASN A 102 10.14 7.00 -28.37
N LYS A 103 9.20 6.50 -27.57
CA LYS A 103 8.11 7.29 -26.99
C LYS A 103 8.51 7.82 -25.62
N LEU A 104 8.34 9.13 -25.41
CA LEU A 104 8.50 9.77 -24.11
C LEU A 104 7.27 9.46 -23.24
N LEU A 105 7.50 8.78 -22.12
CA LEU A 105 6.42 8.28 -21.24
C LEU A 105 6.39 9.00 -19.89
N ILE A 106 7.55 9.35 -19.34
CA ILE A 106 7.66 10.17 -18.13
C ILE A 106 8.65 11.30 -18.43
N HIS A 107 8.17 12.54 -18.35
CA HIS A 107 8.98 13.76 -18.38
C HIS A 107 8.13 15.00 -18.07
N LYS A 108 8.74 16.03 -17.45
CA LYS A 108 8.05 17.26 -17.03
C LYS A 108 7.32 18.01 -18.16
N SER A 109 7.72 17.80 -19.42
CA SER A 109 7.08 18.43 -20.58
C SER A 109 5.76 17.79 -21.00
N LEU A 110 5.42 16.59 -20.49
CA LEU A 110 4.17 15.92 -20.82
C LEU A 110 3.04 16.55 -19.99
N LYS A 111 1.95 16.94 -20.65
CA LYS A 111 0.83 17.70 -20.03
C LYS A 111 0.19 16.98 -18.85
N ASP A 112 0.10 15.65 -18.93
CA ASP A 112 -0.56 14.80 -17.93
C ASP A 112 0.45 13.98 -17.10
N SER A 113 1.74 14.36 -17.12
CA SER A 113 2.77 13.64 -16.37
C SER A 113 2.60 13.87 -14.87
N LYS A 114 2.14 12.83 -14.16
CA LYS A 114 2.25 12.77 -12.71
C LYS A 114 3.67 12.35 -12.35
N ILE A 115 4.58 13.32 -12.19
CA ILE A 115 5.96 13.08 -11.75
C ILE A 115 6.10 13.61 -10.34
N GLY A 116 6.75 12.84 -9.48
CA GLY A 116 6.88 13.20 -8.09
C GLY A 116 7.90 12.32 -7.37
N ARG A 117 8.11 12.64 -6.09
CA ARG A 117 8.97 11.88 -5.20
C ARG A 117 8.58 10.40 -5.20
N GLY A 118 9.59 9.53 -5.03
CA GLY A 118 9.40 8.09 -4.95
C GLY A 118 9.72 7.39 -6.25
N VAL A 119 8.88 6.42 -6.61
CA VAL A 119 9.04 5.58 -7.80
C VAL A 119 8.16 6.11 -8.92
N ASN A 120 8.79 6.47 -10.03
CA ASN A 120 8.10 6.83 -11.27
C ASN A 120 8.13 5.58 -12.16
N LEU A 121 6.97 4.97 -12.40
CA LEU A 121 6.81 3.64 -12.98
C LEU A 121 6.07 3.70 -14.33
N VAL A 122 6.63 2.99 -15.31
CA VAL A 122 5.91 2.56 -16.51
C VAL A 122 5.78 1.04 -16.48
N ALA A 123 4.57 0.52 -16.66
CA ALA A 123 4.36 -0.91 -16.90
C ALA A 123 3.81 -1.14 -18.31
N ILE A 124 4.28 -2.21 -18.95
CA ILE A 124 4.10 -2.48 -20.38
C ILE A 124 3.74 -3.95 -20.55
N ASP A 125 2.75 -4.25 -21.39
CA ASP A 125 2.39 -5.63 -21.75
C ASP A 125 3.59 -6.33 -22.41
N GLY A 126 3.98 -7.50 -21.89
CA GLY A 126 5.17 -8.21 -22.35
C GLY A 126 5.06 -8.82 -23.76
N LYS A 127 3.86 -8.84 -24.35
CA LYS A 127 3.58 -9.45 -25.67
C LYS A 127 3.23 -8.40 -26.72
N THR A 128 2.36 -7.45 -26.39
CA THR A 128 1.88 -6.42 -27.32
C THR A 128 2.70 -5.14 -27.26
N PHE A 129 3.45 -4.95 -26.17
CA PHE A 129 4.16 -3.70 -25.84
C PHE A 129 3.24 -2.50 -25.62
N ASP A 130 1.96 -2.73 -25.36
CA ASP A 130 1.03 -1.67 -24.98
C ASP A 130 1.33 -1.17 -23.56
N ILE A 131 1.25 0.15 -23.38
CA ILE A 131 1.44 0.77 -22.06
C ILE A 131 0.23 0.47 -21.19
N LYS A 132 0.47 -0.19 -20.05
CA LYS A 132 -0.56 -0.54 -19.06
C LYS A 132 -0.69 0.50 -17.97
N ILE A 133 0.44 0.96 -17.44
CA ILE A 133 0.50 1.89 -16.29
C ILE A 133 1.56 2.95 -16.59
N THR A 134 1.26 4.20 -16.25
CA THR A 134 2.23 5.29 -16.17
C THR A 134 1.84 6.13 -14.96
N GLU A 135 2.47 5.86 -13.82
CA GLU A 135 2.09 6.43 -12.53
C GLU A 135 3.33 6.71 -11.68
N THR A 136 3.17 7.58 -10.70
CA THR A 136 4.17 7.84 -9.66
C THR A 136 3.63 7.38 -8.32
N PHE A 137 4.50 6.75 -7.55
CA PHE A 137 4.22 6.27 -6.21
C PHE A 137 5.16 6.95 -5.22
N ASP A 138 4.61 7.75 -4.31
CA ASP A 138 5.37 8.37 -3.22
C ASP A 138 5.66 7.34 -2.12
N THR A 139 6.60 6.45 -2.40
CA THR A 139 7.04 5.37 -1.50
C THR A 139 7.76 5.88 -0.26
N TYR A 140 7.95 7.20 -0.11
CA TYR A 140 8.34 7.81 1.17
C TYR A 140 7.15 7.85 2.16
N LEU A 141 5.93 8.11 1.67
CA LEU A 141 4.73 8.22 2.50
C LEU A 141 3.90 6.93 2.52
N GLU A 142 3.69 6.32 1.36
CA GLU A 142 2.79 5.17 1.20
C GLU A 142 3.26 4.25 0.07
N GLU A 143 3.60 3.00 0.40
CA GLU A 143 4.04 2.01 -0.59
C GLU A 143 2.94 1.02 -1.04
N THR A 144 1.80 0.98 -0.36
CA THR A 144 0.77 -0.07 -0.57
C THR A 144 0.29 -0.11 -2.02
N PHE A 145 0.02 1.05 -2.62
CA PHE A 145 -0.41 1.13 -4.02
C PHE A 145 0.67 0.68 -5.00
N PHE A 146 1.95 0.96 -4.70
CA PHE A 146 3.07 0.51 -5.51
C PHE A 146 3.14 -1.02 -5.53
N LEU A 147 3.17 -1.63 -4.33
CA LEU A 147 3.22 -3.07 -4.16
C LEU A 147 2.03 -3.76 -4.84
N ARG A 148 0.82 -3.23 -4.60
CA ARG A 148 -0.42 -3.77 -5.16
C ARG A 148 -0.41 -3.78 -6.69
N ASN A 149 0.05 -2.69 -7.33
CA ASN A 149 0.13 -2.63 -8.79
C ASN A 149 1.09 -3.69 -9.35
N LEU A 150 2.28 -3.83 -8.77
CA LEU A 150 3.25 -4.84 -9.20
C LEU A 150 2.75 -6.28 -8.96
N LYS A 151 2.02 -6.51 -7.88
CA LYS A 151 1.52 -7.83 -7.50
C LYS A 151 0.30 -8.25 -8.30
N LEU A 152 -0.68 -7.37 -8.51
CA LEU A 152 -2.01 -7.73 -9.02
C LEU A 152 -2.33 -7.25 -10.43
N ASN A 153 -1.83 -6.07 -10.82
CA ASN A 153 -2.25 -5.45 -12.08
C ASN A 153 -1.40 -5.89 -13.28
N LEU A 154 -0.30 -6.61 -13.01
CA LEU A 154 0.66 -7.08 -14.00
C LEU A 154 0.64 -8.60 -14.13
N ASN A 155 0.73 -9.08 -15.37
CA ASN A 155 0.84 -10.49 -15.73
C ASN A 155 2.30 -10.92 -15.74
N ASP A 156 2.55 -12.22 -15.60
CA ASP A 156 3.91 -12.76 -15.77
C ASP A 156 4.46 -12.40 -17.16
N GLY A 157 5.69 -11.89 -17.20
CA GLY A 157 6.35 -11.37 -18.39
C GLY A 157 6.06 -9.91 -18.73
N ASP A 158 5.12 -9.24 -18.05
CA ASP A 158 4.98 -7.79 -18.20
C ASP A 158 6.25 -7.07 -17.81
N ILE A 159 6.58 -6.01 -18.56
CA ILE A 159 7.79 -5.22 -18.39
C ILE A 159 7.49 -4.06 -17.45
N VAL A 160 8.43 -3.75 -16.57
CA VAL A 160 8.41 -2.54 -15.75
C VAL A 160 9.67 -1.73 -16.00
N ILE A 161 9.51 -0.42 -16.12
CA ILE A 161 10.60 0.55 -16.12
C ILE A 161 10.37 1.50 -14.96
N MET A 162 11.36 1.65 -14.10
CA MET A 162 11.28 2.49 -12.91
C MET A 162 12.43 3.49 -12.89
N ALA A 163 12.13 4.68 -12.41
CA ALA A 163 13.10 5.73 -12.13
C ALA A 163 12.80 6.37 -10.77
N SER A 164 13.80 6.46 -9.89
CA SER A 164 13.65 7.15 -8.60
C SER A 164 13.65 8.67 -8.77
N PHE A 165 13.00 9.40 -7.86
CA PHE A 165 13.11 10.85 -7.75
C PHE A 165 13.01 11.30 -6.28
N ASP A 166 13.90 12.21 -5.86
CA ASP A 166 14.14 12.63 -4.47
C ASP A 166 14.46 11.45 -3.55
N GLU A 167 13.48 10.66 -3.15
CA GLU A 167 13.60 9.58 -2.17
C GLU A 167 12.57 8.48 -2.47
N MET A 168 13.01 7.22 -2.58
CA MET A 168 12.11 6.08 -2.83
C MET A 168 12.20 4.94 -1.80
N THR A 169 13.14 5.01 -0.85
CA THR A 169 13.53 3.88 0.01
C THR A 169 12.96 3.96 1.42
N HIS A 170 12.57 5.15 1.90
CA HIS A 170 12.21 5.38 3.30
C HIS A 170 11.00 4.56 3.76
N GLY A 171 9.92 4.54 2.95
CA GLY A 171 8.70 3.78 3.23
C GLY A 171 8.63 2.44 2.50
N LEU A 172 9.69 2.05 1.78
CA LEU A 172 9.74 0.79 1.03
C LEU A 172 10.03 -0.38 1.98
N LYS A 173 9.13 -1.38 2.02
CA LYS A 173 9.24 -2.57 2.89
C LYS A 173 9.87 -3.76 2.17
N GLU A 174 10.26 -4.76 2.95
CA GLU A 174 10.91 -5.99 2.47
C GLU A 174 10.05 -6.75 1.45
N ALA A 175 8.72 -6.70 1.56
CA ALA A 175 7.82 -7.31 0.58
C ALA A 175 7.97 -6.68 -0.83
N SER A 176 8.02 -5.34 -0.90
CA SER A 176 8.26 -4.61 -2.14
C SER A 176 9.66 -4.88 -2.69
N VAL A 177 10.68 -4.91 -1.82
CA VAL A 177 12.06 -5.24 -2.19
C VAL A 177 12.15 -6.66 -2.77
N SER A 178 11.59 -7.65 -2.08
CA SER A 178 11.55 -9.05 -2.51
C SER A 178 10.76 -9.24 -3.80
N LEU A 179 9.66 -8.49 -3.97
CA LEU A 179 8.92 -8.50 -5.22
C LEU A 179 9.78 -7.97 -6.38
N LEU A 180 10.52 -6.87 -6.19
CA LEU A 180 11.40 -6.32 -7.22
C LEU A 180 12.57 -7.26 -7.59
N GLU A 181 13.03 -8.11 -6.68
CA GLU A 181 13.96 -9.19 -7.02
C GLU A 181 13.34 -10.20 -8.00
N ASN A 182 12.04 -10.48 -7.86
CA ASN A 182 11.26 -11.30 -8.80
C ASN A 182 10.90 -10.55 -10.10
N TYR A 183 11.21 -9.25 -10.18
CA TYR A 183 11.28 -8.49 -11.44
C TYR A 183 12.70 -8.49 -12.04
N GLY A 184 13.64 -9.19 -11.40
CA GLY A 184 15.02 -9.35 -11.84
C GLY A 184 16.03 -8.41 -11.19
N SER A 185 15.62 -7.51 -10.29
CA SER A 185 16.56 -6.58 -9.65
C SER A 185 17.49 -7.28 -8.68
N GLN A 186 18.78 -6.92 -8.70
CA GLN A 186 19.74 -7.30 -7.68
C GLN A 186 20.11 -6.11 -6.78
N ALA A 187 20.18 -4.90 -7.35
CA ALA A 187 20.59 -3.69 -6.67
C ALA A 187 19.54 -3.15 -5.67
N ILE A 188 18.25 -3.50 -5.81
CA ILE A 188 17.17 -2.98 -4.94
C ILE A 188 17.45 -3.16 -3.44
N LYS A 189 18.08 -4.28 -3.05
CA LYS A 189 18.43 -4.57 -1.65
C LYS A 189 19.55 -3.70 -1.08
N ALA A 190 20.34 -3.08 -1.94
CA ALA A 190 21.49 -2.26 -1.55
C ALA A 190 21.17 -0.76 -1.53
N LEU A 191 19.99 -0.34 -1.98
CA LEU A 191 19.60 1.05 -2.02
C LEU A 191 19.51 1.64 -0.61
N LYS A 192 20.00 2.87 -0.48
CA LYS A 192 19.91 3.69 0.74
C LYS A 192 19.12 4.95 0.46
N PHE A 193 18.79 5.66 1.54
CA PHE A 193 18.09 6.94 1.50
C PHE A 193 18.70 7.91 0.48
N ARG A 194 17.89 8.31 -0.51
CA ARG A 194 18.24 9.21 -1.63
C ARG A 194 19.37 8.72 -2.54
N ASP A 195 19.61 7.42 -2.58
CA ASP A 195 20.31 6.84 -3.72
C ASP A 195 19.46 6.95 -4.98
N SER A 196 20.12 7.10 -6.12
CA SER A 196 19.49 7.19 -7.42
C SER A 196 19.42 5.80 -8.04
N PHE A 197 18.25 5.43 -8.55
CA PHE A 197 18.00 4.09 -9.07
C PHE A 197 17.13 4.13 -10.32
N VAL A 198 17.53 3.36 -11.33
CA VAL A 198 16.71 3.05 -12.48
C VAL A 198 16.78 1.55 -12.74
N MET A 199 15.67 0.97 -13.16
CA MET A 199 15.67 -0.40 -13.66
C MET A 199 14.63 -0.63 -14.74
N MET A 200 14.93 -1.61 -15.59
CA MET A 200 14.00 -2.28 -16.46
C MET A 200 14.00 -3.78 -16.16
N GLY A 201 12.85 -4.31 -15.78
CA GLY A 201 12.68 -5.71 -15.40
C GLY A 201 11.42 -6.32 -16.01
N GLN A 202 11.18 -7.60 -15.73
CA GLN A 202 9.95 -8.30 -16.12
C GLN A 202 9.42 -9.13 -14.96
N LYS A 203 8.10 -9.20 -14.82
CA LYS A 203 7.48 -10.03 -13.78
C LYS A 203 7.86 -11.50 -13.99
N GLY A 204 8.46 -12.12 -12.95
CA GLY A 204 8.96 -13.49 -13.01
C GLY A 204 10.39 -13.63 -13.54
N LEU A 205 11.08 -12.53 -13.80
CA LEU A 205 12.47 -12.54 -14.24
C LEU A 205 13.40 -12.91 -13.08
N ALA A 206 14.35 -13.81 -13.34
CA ALA A 206 15.32 -14.22 -12.34
C ALA A 206 16.15 -13.02 -11.83
N LYS A 207 16.37 -12.98 -10.50
CA LYS A 207 17.21 -11.97 -9.84
C LYS A 207 18.57 -11.78 -10.55
N GLY A 208 18.98 -10.52 -10.72
CA GLY A 208 20.21 -10.12 -11.40
C GLY A 208 20.13 -10.15 -12.93
N LYS A 209 18.93 -10.23 -13.50
CA LYS A 209 18.69 -10.16 -14.96
C LYS A 209 17.99 -8.88 -15.41
N ALA A 210 17.54 -8.04 -14.49
CA ALA A 210 17.07 -6.71 -14.83
C ALA A 210 18.23 -5.86 -15.40
N ILE A 211 17.90 -4.94 -16.29
CA ILE A 211 18.81 -3.88 -16.72
C ILE A 211 18.67 -2.77 -15.70
N GLU A 212 19.68 -2.54 -14.87
CA GLU A 212 19.58 -1.60 -13.75
C GLU A 212 20.86 -0.81 -13.55
N MET A 213 20.71 0.37 -12.95
CA MET A 213 21.81 1.23 -12.53
C MET A 213 21.45 1.85 -11.18
N HIS A 214 22.40 1.82 -10.27
CA HIS A 214 22.32 2.39 -8.93
C HIS A 214 23.50 3.33 -8.73
N THR A 215 23.21 4.58 -8.34
CA THR A 215 24.21 5.56 -7.97
C THR A 215 24.07 5.87 -6.48
N LEU A 216 25.19 5.78 -5.76
CA LEU A 216 25.24 6.05 -4.33
C LEU A 216 25.30 7.55 -4.04
N LYS A 217 24.56 7.99 -3.03
CA LYS A 217 24.60 9.36 -2.51
C LYS A 217 25.95 9.71 -1.90
N GLY A 218 26.57 8.74 -1.23
CA GLY A 218 27.79 8.97 -0.45
C GLY A 218 27.57 10.04 0.64
N GLN A 219 28.39 11.09 0.64
CA GLN A 219 28.33 12.20 1.60
C GLN A 219 27.44 13.36 1.13
N HIS A 220 26.87 13.30 -0.07
CA HIS A 220 26.03 14.36 -0.61
C HIS A 220 24.60 14.31 -0.07
N ASP A 221 23.79 15.31 -0.36
CA ASP A 221 22.36 15.30 0.01
C ASP A 221 21.52 14.42 -0.91
N PHE A 222 21.98 14.23 -2.15
CA PHE A 222 21.36 13.41 -3.20
C PHE A 222 22.44 12.71 -4.03
N ALA A 223 22.14 11.52 -4.53
CA ALA A 223 22.98 10.85 -5.51
C ALA A 223 22.84 11.52 -6.89
N PRO A 224 23.92 11.56 -7.69
CA PRO A 224 23.80 11.87 -9.12
C PRO A 224 22.82 10.93 -9.82
N ALA A 225 22.23 11.37 -10.94
CA ALA A 225 21.28 10.54 -11.68
C ALA A 225 21.87 9.18 -12.08
N ALA A 226 21.06 8.12 -11.92
CA ALA A 226 21.29 6.82 -12.51
C ALA A 226 20.70 6.79 -13.92
N HIS A 227 21.40 6.18 -14.87
CA HIS A 227 21.03 6.18 -16.29
C HIS A 227 21.20 4.79 -16.89
N ILE A 228 20.15 4.30 -17.56
CA ILE A 228 20.19 3.15 -18.46
C ILE A 228 19.69 3.58 -19.83
N SER A 229 20.35 3.14 -20.89
CA SER A 229 19.86 3.31 -22.26
C SER A 229 20.43 2.22 -23.16
N GLY A 230 19.69 1.83 -24.19
CA GLY A 230 20.14 0.82 -25.13
C GLY A 230 19.00 0.18 -25.90
N CYS A 231 19.27 -1.03 -26.40
CA CYS A 231 18.35 -1.84 -27.17
C CYS A 231 18.11 -3.15 -26.41
N ALA A 232 16.86 -3.53 -26.19
CA ALA A 232 16.49 -4.74 -25.46
C ALA A 232 15.67 -5.70 -26.33
N LYS A 233 15.90 -6.99 -26.16
CA LYS A 233 15.05 -8.05 -26.70
C LYS A 233 14.22 -8.64 -25.56
N PHE A 234 12.93 -8.87 -25.79
CA PHE A 234 12.04 -9.45 -24.80
C PHE A 234 11.68 -10.91 -25.14
N PRO A 235 11.56 -11.78 -24.11
CA PRO A 235 11.86 -11.50 -22.70
C PRO A 235 13.38 -11.28 -22.46
N LEU A 236 13.71 -10.47 -21.44
CA LEU A 236 15.08 -10.13 -21.01
C LEU A 236 15.87 -11.36 -20.55
N GLY A 237 15.18 -12.43 -20.16
CA GLY A 237 15.76 -13.68 -19.73
C GLY A 237 14.70 -14.76 -19.54
N VAL A 238 15.07 -15.81 -18.80
CA VAL A 238 14.14 -16.88 -18.42
C VAL A 238 13.14 -16.32 -17.41
N LEU A 239 11.85 -16.52 -17.70
CA LEU A 239 10.75 -16.13 -16.82
C LEU A 239 10.22 -17.36 -16.08
N SER A 240 10.00 -17.20 -14.77
CA SER A 240 9.33 -18.16 -13.91
C SER A 240 8.01 -17.55 -13.43
N PRO A 241 6.86 -18.23 -13.64
CA PRO A 241 5.57 -17.72 -13.18
C PRO A 241 5.58 -17.42 -11.68
N LEU A 242 5.12 -16.24 -11.28
CA LEU A 242 5.01 -15.89 -9.87
C LEU A 242 3.66 -16.37 -9.35
N LEU A 243 3.69 -17.48 -8.63
CA LEU A 243 2.53 -17.97 -7.90
C LEU A 243 2.35 -17.12 -6.63
N PHE A 244 1.63 -16.00 -6.75
CA PHE A 244 1.03 -15.32 -5.59
C PHE A 244 -0.22 -16.08 -5.12
N GLN A 245 -0.17 -17.41 -5.13
CA GLN A 245 -1.24 -18.15 -4.51
C GLN A 245 -1.23 -17.76 -3.03
N PRO A 246 -2.38 -17.36 -2.48
CA PRO A 246 -2.48 -17.22 -1.03
C PRO A 246 -2.41 -18.64 -0.48
N THR A 247 -1.18 -19.12 -0.23
CA THR A 247 -0.87 -20.47 0.25
C THR A 247 -1.64 -20.79 1.54
N ASP A 248 -1.97 -19.73 2.27
CA ASP A 248 -2.60 -19.77 3.58
C ASP A 248 -4.13 -19.69 3.49
N VAL A 249 -4.67 -19.66 2.26
CA VAL A 249 -6.11 -19.66 1.99
C VAL A 249 -6.55 -21.03 1.52
N LYS A 250 -7.42 -21.66 2.32
CA LYS A 250 -8.00 -22.97 1.99
C LYS A 250 -9.46 -22.81 1.61
N ARG A 251 -9.88 -23.55 0.59
CA ARG A 251 -11.26 -23.60 0.09
C ARG A 251 -11.85 -24.99 0.35
N GLU A 252 -13.17 -25.10 0.20
CA GLU A 252 -13.92 -26.34 0.36
C GLU A 252 -13.17 -27.57 -0.21
N GLY A 253 -13.06 -28.63 0.61
CA GLY A 253 -12.28 -29.83 0.31
C GLY A 253 -10.81 -29.81 0.76
N ALA A 254 -10.19 -28.63 0.89
CA ALA A 254 -8.83 -28.46 1.43
C ALA A 254 -8.78 -28.00 2.90
N ILE A 255 -9.93 -27.61 3.45
CA ILE A 255 -10.06 -27.15 4.84
C ILE A 255 -9.94 -28.36 5.77
N ALA A 256 -8.91 -28.37 6.60
CA ALA A 256 -8.72 -29.40 7.61
C ALA A 256 -9.68 -29.18 8.78
N ILE A 257 -10.22 -30.27 9.31
CA ILE A 257 -11.05 -30.25 10.52
C ILE A 257 -10.26 -30.85 11.67
N GLY A 258 -10.12 -30.08 12.74
CA GLY A 258 -9.43 -30.48 13.96
C GLY A 258 -10.33 -31.28 14.91
N SER A 259 -10.04 -31.18 16.20
CA SER A 259 -10.83 -31.83 17.24
C SER A 259 -12.25 -31.29 17.32
N THR A 260 -13.15 -32.11 17.87
CA THR A 260 -14.55 -31.73 18.10
C THR A 260 -14.74 -31.22 19.52
N LEU A 261 -15.59 -30.20 19.68
CA LEU A 261 -16.03 -29.68 20.96
C LEU A 261 -17.55 -29.52 20.90
N THR A 262 -18.31 -30.34 21.62
CA THR A 262 -19.78 -30.30 21.59
C THR A 262 -20.30 -28.87 21.72
N ASN A 263 -21.10 -28.44 20.73
CA ASN A 263 -21.73 -27.12 20.70
C ASN A 263 -20.73 -25.95 20.88
N CYS A 264 -19.47 -26.15 20.47
CA CYS A 264 -18.35 -25.24 20.71
C CYS A 264 -18.23 -24.75 22.16
N GLY A 265 -18.65 -25.55 23.14
CA GLY A 265 -18.58 -25.21 24.56
C GLY A 265 -19.73 -24.35 25.09
N LEU A 266 -20.73 -24.04 24.26
CA LEU A 266 -21.96 -23.40 24.72
C LEU A 266 -22.80 -24.39 25.56
N PRO A 267 -23.37 -23.94 26.69
CA PRO A 267 -24.15 -24.81 27.59
C PRO A 267 -25.49 -25.25 27.00
N GLU A 268 -26.09 -24.42 26.14
CA GLU A 268 -27.39 -24.66 25.51
C GLU A 268 -27.25 -24.80 23.99
N GLN A 269 -27.98 -25.75 23.40
CA GLN A 269 -27.96 -25.96 21.95
C GLN A 269 -28.53 -24.77 21.20
N CYS A 270 -27.86 -24.41 20.09
CA CYS A 270 -28.36 -23.44 19.13
C CYS A 270 -29.65 -23.92 18.44
N LYS A 271 -30.51 -22.98 18.05
CA LYS A 271 -31.70 -23.28 17.23
C LYS A 271 -31.30 -23.75 15.82
N ASP A 272 -32.26 -24.31 15.07
CA ASP A 272 -32.05 -24.81 13.71
C ASP A 272 -31.48 -23.78 12.72
N ASN A 273 -31.67 -22.47 12.95
CA ASN A 273 -31.13 -21.38 12.13
C ASN A 273 -29.89 -20.69 12.75
N GLU A 274 -29.42 -21.16 13.88
CA GLU A 274 -28.24 -20.66 14.61
C GLU A 274 -27.13 -21.72 14.57
N PHE A 275 -25.87 -21.34 14.77
CA PHE A 275 -24.78 -22.29 14.89
C PHE A 275 -23.83 -21.86 16.00
N SER A 276 -23.24 -22.84 16.68
CA SER A 276 -22.34 -22.55 17.80
C SER A 276 -20.99 -22.05 17.27
N VAL A 277 -20.46 -21.00 17.89
CA VAL A 277 -19.14 -20.46 17.57
C VAL A 277 -18.37 -20.26 18.86
N HIS A 278 -17.10 -20.68 18.87
CA HIS A 278 -16.15 -20.30 19.89
C HIS A 278 -14.90 -19.74 19.23
N VAL A 279 -14.55 -18.51 19.58
CA VAL A 279 -13.36 -17.80 19.09
C VAL A 279 -12.46 -17.54 20.27
N TYR A 280 -11.23 -18.05 20.18
CA TYR A 280 -10.18 -17.89 21.17
C TYR A 280 -8.96 -17.27 20.50
N THR A 281 -8.55 -16.10 20.96
CA THR A 281 -7.43 -15.35 20.37
C THR A 281 -6.06 -15.85 20.80
N GLY A 282 -5.99 -16.80 21.74
CA GLY A 282 -4.75 -17.15 22.42
C GLY A 282 -4.47 -16.27 23.64
N LYS A 283 -3.51 -16.71 24.45
CA LYS A 283 -3.07 -16.02 25.69
C LYS A 283 -1.69 -15.38 25.56
N ASP A 284 -0.77 -16.11 24.93
CA ASP A 284 0.62 -15.72 24.69
C ASP A 284 1.14 -16.46 23.44
N ASN A 285 2.39 -16.20 23.04
CA ASN A 285 2.99 -16.74 21.82
C ASN A 285 3.07 -18.29 21.74
N ASN A 286 2.77 -19.02 22.82
CA ASN A 286 2.72 -20.49 22.82
C ASN A 286 1.29 -21.06 22.82
N ASP A 287 0.27 -20.21 22.96
CA ASP A 287 -1.13 -20.61 22.97
C ASP A 287 -1.88 -20.00 21.79
N GLU A 288 -1.77 -20.68 20.65
CA GLU A 288 -2.30 -20.29 19.35
C GLU A 288 -3.83 -20.12 19.30
N PRO A 289 -4.34 -19.35 18.33
CA PRO A 289 -5.75 -19.04 18.24
C PRO A 289 -6.56 -20.27 17.87
N LYS A 290 -7.81 -20.33 18.33
CA LYS A 290 -8.73 -21.43 18.06
C LYS A 290 -10.07 -20.88 17.61
N ILE A 291 -10.61 -21.42 16.52
CA ILE A 291 -11.94 -21.09 16.02
C ILE A 291 -12.71 -22.40 15.86
N CYS A 292 -13.76 -22.57 16.66
CA CYS A 292 -14.70 -23.68 16.57
C CYS A 292 -16.01 -23.20 15.91
N ILE A 293 -16.48 -23.95 14.93
CA ILE A 293 -17.75 -23.74 14.22
C ILE A 293 -18.55 -25.02 14.29
N ASP A 294 -19.79 -24.94 14.80
CA ASP A 294 -20.74 -26.04 14.91
C ASP A 294 -20.13 -27.34 15.47
N GLY A 295 -19.41 -27.16 16.57
CA GLY A 295 -18.73 -28.20 17.32
C GLY A 295 -17.44 -28.75 16.73
N LYS A 296 -16.87 -28.12 15.71
CA LYS A 296 -15.62 -28.55 15.06
C LYS A 296 -14.58 -27.43 15.09
N TYR A 297 -13.36 -27.70 15.54
CA TYR A 297 -12.26 -26.74 15.40
C TYR A 297 -11.81 -26.67 13.94
N VAL A 298 -11.86 -25.46 13.39
CA VAL A 298 -11.48 -25.14 12.00
C VAL A 298 -10.18 -24.35 11.96
N MET A 299 -9.85 -23.61 13.01
CA MET A 299 -8.52 -23.05 13.22
C MET A 299 -8.04 -23.51 14.59
N ALA A 300 -6.80 -23.98 14.67
CA ALA A 300 -6.11 -24.37 15.90
C ALA A 300 -4.65 -24.67 15.56
N LYS A 301 -3.82 -24.93 16.58
CA LYS A 301 -2.43 -25.35 16.37
C LYS A 301 -2.31 -26.55 15.45
N GLY A 302 -1.62 -26.35 14.32
CA GLY A 302 -1.44 -27.35 13.26
C GLY A 302 -2.68 -27.59 12.38
N ILE A 303 -3.73 -26.77 12.50
CA ILE A 303 -4.96 -26.85 11.71
C ILE A 303 -5.13 -25.56 10.93
N ASN A 304 -5.20 -25.68 9.60
CA ASN A 304 -5.39 -24.57 8.66
C ASN A 304 -4.44 -23.39 8.88
N ASP A 305 -3.21 -23.72 9.27
CA ASP A 305 -2.09 -22.78 9.41
C ASP A 305 -2.38 -21.65 10.41
N ALA A 306 -3.22 -21.92 11.42
CA ALA A 306 -3.53 -20.95 12.45
C ALA A 306 -2.25 -20.49 13.17
N GLY A 307 -2.07 -19.18 13.29
CA GLY A 307 -0.80 -18.59 13.75
C GLY A 307 -0.89 -17.09 13.99
N ARG A 308 0.27 -16.43 14.08
CA ARG A 308 0.39 -14.99 14.36
C ARG A 308 -0.31 -14.16 13.29
N GLY A 309 -0.93 -13.05 13.69
CA GLY A 309 -1.63 -12.15 12.77
C GLY A 309 -3.14 -12.42 12.74
N LEU A 310 -3.73 -12.42 11.55
CA LEU A 310 -5.17 -12.60 11.35
C LEU A 310 -5.51 -14.03 10.92
N ASN A 311 -6.45 -14.64 11.63
CA ASN A 311 -6.94 -15.98 11.36
C ASN A 311 -8.43 -15.87 11.06
N ILE A 312 -8.83 -16.27 9.86
CA ILE A 312 -10.13 -15.95 9.28
C ILE A 312 -10.84 -17.21 8.84
N VAL A 313 -12.12 -17.36 9.21
CA VAL A 313 -13.02 -18.41 8.74
C VAL A 313 -14.25 -17.76 8.10
N ILE A 314 -14.59 -18.19 6.89
CA ILE A 314 -15.79 -17.76 6.16
C ILE A 314 -16.82 -18.89 6.22
N VAL A 315 -18.01 -18.54 6.68
CA VAL A 315 -19.15 -19.46 6.78
C VAL A 315 -20.27 -18.95 5.87
N SER A 316 -20.86 -19.82 5.06
CA SER A 316 -22.03 -19.48 4.25
C SER A 316 -23.27 -19.30 5.12
N ASN A 317 -24.32 -18.70 4.59
CA ASN A 317 -25.64 -18.69 5.24
C ASN A 317 -26.21 -20.10 5.51
N GLY A 318 -25.75 -21.11 4.77
CA GLY A 318 -26.09 -22.51 4.97
C GLY A 318 -25.31 -23.18 6.12
N LYS A 319 -24.50 -22.42 6.89
CA LYS A 319 -23.59 -22.89 7.96
C LYS A 319 -22.40 -23.71 7.46
N GLU A 320 -22.14 -23.71 6.16
CA GLU A 320 -21.02 -24.42 5.57
C GLU A 320 -19.76 -23.57 5.68
N ILE A 321 -18.64 -24.19 6.08
CA ILE A 321 -17.34 -23.50 6.10
C ILE A 321 -16.80 -23.53 4.68
N ILE A 322 -16.82 -22.38 4.01
CA ILE A 322 -16.46 -22.27 2.59
C ILE A 322 -15.00 -21.89 2.39
N ARG A 323 -14.39 -21.21 3.36
CA ARG A 323 -13.02 -20.70 3.23
C ARG A 323 -12.35 -20.47 4.58
N THR A 324 -11.05 -20.69 4.64
CA THR A 324 -10.18 -20.24 5.74
C THR A 324 -9.02 -19.42 5.19
N GLY A 325 -8.45 -18.54 6.02
CA GLY A 325 -7.27 -17.75 5.68
C GLY A 325 -6.45 -17.41 6.92
N HIS A 326 -5.15 -17.65 6.89
CA HIS A 326 -4.20 -17.11 7.87
C HIS A 326 -3.35 -16.03 7.19
N PHE A 327 -3.14 -14.90 7.85
CA PHE A 327 -2.37 -13.78 7.33
C PHE A 327 -1.47 -13.22 8.43
N ASP A 328 -0.17 -13.49 8.33
CA ASP A 328 0.82 -12.92 9.24
C ASP A 328 1.08 -11.45 8.90
N THR A 329 0.19 -10.56 9.37
CA THR A 329 0.30 -9.12 9.14
C THR A 329 1.45 -8.45 9.90
N TRP A 330 2.28 -9.22 10.62
CA TRP A 330 3.51 -8.72 11.23
C TRP A 330 4.71 -8.94 10.31
N GLN A 331 4.83 -10.15 9.77
CA GLN A 331 5.95 -10.53 8.89
C GLN A 331 5.72 -10.15 7.43
N ASP A 332 4.47 -10.25 6.97
CA ASP A 332 4.10 -10.12 5.57
C ASP A 332 3.29 -8.84 5.29
N ASP A 333 3.17 -8.51 4.00
CA ASP A 333 2.31 -7.43 3.52
C ASP A 333 0.82 -7.82 3.53
N SER A 334 -0.06 -6.82 3.64
CA SER A 334 -1.52 -7.03 3.69
C SER A 334 -2.16 -7.34 2.34
N THR A 335 -1.44 -7.41 1.23
CA THR A 335 -2.07 -7.54 -0.10
C THR A 335 -2.83 -8.86 -0.22
N ASN A 336 -2.32 -9.96 0.32
CA ASN A 336 -3.03 -11.25 0.26
C ASN A 336 -4.32 -11.23 1.09
N LEU A 337 -4.31 -10.52 2.22
CA LEU A 337 -5.51 -10.27 3.03
C LEU A 337 -6.51 -9.40 2.27
N GLU A 338 -6.06 -8.34 1.60
CA GLU A 338 -6.93 -7.46 0.80
C GLU A 338 -7.60 -8.25 -0.33
N ILE A 339 -6.85 -9.03 -1.11
CA ILE A 339 -7.40 -9.91 -2.14
C ILE A 339 -8.40 -10.89 -1.53
N PHE A 340 -8.09 -11.44 -0.35
CA PHE A 340 -8.98 -12.37 0.32
C PHE A 340 -10.33 -11.72 0.63
N LEU A 341 -10.30 -10.50 1.18
CA LEU A 341 -11.49 -9.72 1.55
C LEU A 341 -12.26 -9.20 0.32
N GLU A 342 -11.58 -8.81 -0.75
CA GLU A 342 -12.20 -8.37 -2.01
C GLU A 342 -12.93 -9.49 -2.75
N ASN A 343 -12.51 -10.74 -2.57
CA ASN A 343 -13.13 -11.92 -3.16
C ASN A 343 -14.10 -12.63 -2.20
N LEU A 344 -14.71 -11.90 -1.27
CA LEU A 344 -15.81 -12.42 -0.45
C LEU A 344 -17.12 -12.34 -1.21
N GLU A 345 -17.90 -13.42 -1.16
CA GLU A 345 -19.25 -13.45 -1.69
C GLU A 345 -20.22 -12.64 -0.82
N ASP A 346 -21.31 -12.17 -1.42
CA ASP A 346 -22.40 -11.58 -0.65
C ASP A 346 -23.04 -12.62 0.27
N ASN A 347 -23.47 -12.18 1.45
CA ASN A 347 -24.19 -12.99 2.45
C ASN A 347 -23.39 -14.17 3.02
N VAL A 348 -22.12 -13.91 3.34
CA VAL A 348 -21.28 -14.79 4.16
C VAL A 348 -21.08 -14.20 5.56
N ILE A 349 -20.71 -15.06 6.51
CA ILE A 349 -20.33 -14.69 7.87
C ILE A 349 -18.81 -14.78 7.97
N LEU A 350 -18.19 -13.67 8.34
CA LEU A 350 -16.74 -13.53 8.52
C LEU A 350 -16.41 -13.64 10.01
N ILE A 351 -15.62 -14.65 10.38
CA ILE A 351 -15.17 -14.87 11.77
C ILE A 351 -13.65 -14.69 11.80
N VAL A 352 -13.17 -13.80 12.68
CA VAL A 352 -11.77 -13.39 12.72
C VAL A 352 -11.21 -13.53 14.14
N ALA A 353 -10.02 -14.11 14.27
CA ALA A 353 -9.22 -14.12 15.48
C ALA A 353 -7.84 -13.50 15.22
N THR A 354 -7.46 -12.53 16.03
CA THR A 354 -6.10 -11.98 16.07
C THR A 354 -5.24 -12.81 17.02
N PHE A 355 -3.96 -13.00 16.70
CA PHE A 355 -3.00 -13.64 17.62
C PHE A 355 -1.64 -12.95 17.60
N ASP A 356 -1.06 -12.80 18.80
CA ASP A 356 0.22 -12.16 19.09
C ASP A 356 0.25 -10.66 18.69
N GLU A 357 0.56 -10.33 17.44
CA GLU A 357 0.57 -8.94 16.95
C GLU A 357 -0.02 -8.86 15.54
N ALA A 358 -1.21 -8.25 15.41
CA ALA A 358 -1.93 -8.15 14.14
C ALA A 358 -1.96 -6.71 13.56
N SER A 359 -1.35 -5.73 14.25
CA SER A 359 -1.64 -4.30 14.05
C SER A 359 -0.58 -3.48 13.29
N GLN A 360 0.66 -3.96 13.16
CA GLN A 360 1.77 -3.09 12.70
C GLN A 360 1.71 -2.70 11.22
N ASN A 361 1.28 -3.59 10.31
CA ASN A 361 1.18 -3.29 8.87
C ASN A 361 -0.21 -2.89 8.38
N ASN A 362 -1.23 -2.80 9.26
CA ASN A 362 -2.63 -2.55 8.88
C ASN A 362 -2.99 -1.06 8.66
N LYS A 363 -2.06 -0.20 8.27
CA LYS A 363 -2.27 1.26 8.30
C LYS A 363 -3.28 1.81 7.29
N THR A 364 -3.66 1.07 6.24
CA THR A 364 -4.62 1.59 5.23
C THR A 364 -5.70 0.61 4.74
N SER A 365 -5.55 -0.71 4.92
CA SER A 365 -6.44 -1.71 4.29
C SER A 365 -7.84 -1.81 4.91
N ILE A 366 -7.99 -1.52 6.21
CA ILE A 366 -9.29 -1.65 6.90
C ILE A 366 -10.13 -0.36 6.79
N ASN A 367 -9.51 0.78 6.44
CA ASN A 367 -10.18 2.09 6.41
C ASN A 367 -10.75 2.47 5.04
N ASN A 368 -10.31 1.83 3.94
CA ASN A 368 -10.60 2.29 2.58
C ASN A 368 -11.44 1.35 1.70
N THR A 369 -11.83 0.15 2.15
CA THR A 369 -12.93 -0.57 1.49
C THR A 369 -14.23 0.20 1.75
N SER A 370 -14.98 0.60 0.72
CA SER A 370 -16.26 1.32 0.79
C SER A 370 -17.41 0.57 1.49
N ALA A 371 -17.12 -0.24 2.50
CA ALA A 371 -18.05 -0.50 3.57
C ALA A 371 -17.83 0.60 4.61
N THR A 372 -18.82 1.45 4.83
CA THR A 372 -18.86 2.34 5.99
C THR A 372 -18.74 1.48 7.25
N ILE A 373 -17.51 1.26 7.75
CA ILE A 373 -17.27 0.65 9.05
C ILE A 373 -17.56 1.73 10.08
N LEU A 374 -18.84 1.96 10.31
CA LEU A 374 -19.31 2.73 11.44
C LEU A 374 -19.12 1.84 12.66
N LEU A 375 -18.01 2.04 13.36
CA LEU A 375 -17.74 1.45 14.67
C LEU A 375 -18.77 2.04 15.68
N LEU A 376 -20.01 1.54 15.66
CA LEU A 376 -21.04 1.90 16.63
C LEU A 376 -20.79 1.17 17.95
N LEU A 377 -19.84 1.66 18.74
CA LEU A 377 -19.77 1.37 20.17
C LEU A 377 -20.54 2.43 20.95
N LEU A 378 -21.84 2.58 20.67
CA LEU A 378 -22.72 3.35 21.53
C LEU A 378 -23.88 2.46 21.98
N PRO A 379 -24.15 2.36 23.29
CA PRO A 379 -25.26 1.57 23.80
C PRO A 379 -26.56 2.11 23.19
N LEU A 380 -27.51 1.21 22.89
CA LEU A 380 -28.80 1.49 22.25
C LEU A 380 -29.50 2.81 22.70
N PRO A 381 -29.44 3.21 23.99
CA PRO A 381 -30.01 4.49 24.45
C PRO A 381 -29.33 5.73 23.88
N LEU A 382 -28.01 5.71 23.66
CA LEU A 382 -27.27 6.84 23.06
C LEU A 382 -27.49 6.94 21.55
N LEU A 383 -27.72 5.81 20.89
CA LEU A 383 -28.07 5.80 19.46
C LEU A 383 -29.44 6.45 19.23
N LEU A 384 -30.40 6.18 20.12
CA LEU A 384 -31.73 6.80 20.08
C LEU A 384 -31.66 8.31 20.35
N LEU A 385 -30.78 8.75 21.26
CA LEU A 385 -30.55 10.16 21.58
C LEU A 385 -29.92 10.92 20.40
N LEU A 386 -28.97 10.29 19.70
CA LEU A 386 -28.32 10.86 18.51
C LEU A 386 -29.31 10.95 17.33
N LEU A 387 -30.17 9.93 17.16
CA LEU A 387 -31.23 9.93 16.14
C LEU A 387 -32.27 11.04 16.41
N LEU A 388 -32.65 11.24 17.68
CA LEU A 388 -33.54 12.32 18.11
C LEU A 388 -32.93 13.71 17.90
N LEU A 389 -31.62 13.87 18.17
CA LEU A 389 -30.89 15.12 17.92
C LEU A 389 -30.78 15.44 16.42
N LEU A 390 -30.53 14.44 15.59
CA LEU A 390 -30.40 14.59 14.13
C LEU A 390 -31.75 14.87 13.44
N LEU A 391 -32.86 14.40 14.04
CA LEU A 391 -34.22 14.62 13.52
C LEU A 391 -34.91 15.88 14.11
N GLN A 392 -34.24 16.64 14.99
CA GLN A 392 -34.82 17.78 15.72
C GLN A 392 -36.18 17.48 16.38
N LEU A 393 -36.41 16.25 16.81
CA LEU A 393 -37.64 15.85 17.48
C LEU A 393 -37.52 16.13 19.00
N PRO A 394 -38.57 16.65 19.67
CA PRO A 394 -38.50 16.95 21.09
C PRO A 394 -38.36 15.65 21.92
N LEU A 395 -37.42 15.66 22.87
CA LEU A 395 -37.22 14.55 23.80
C LEU A 395 -38.47 14.30 24.66
N PRO A 396 -38.86 13.03 24.92
CA PRO A 396 -39.91 12.74 25.88
C PRO A 396 -39.42 13.02 27.31
N LEU A 397 -40.24 13.75 28.08
CA LEU A 397 -40.00 14.02 29.51
C LEU A 397 -39.99 12.72 30.34
N PRO A 398 -39.20 12.65 31.43
CA PRO A 398 -39.16 11.47 32.29
C PRO A 398 -40.48 11.31 33.05
N LEU A 399 -41.05 10.11 33.00
CA LEU A 399 -42.19 9.70 33.84
C LEU A 399 -41.73 9.52 35.30
N PRO A 400 -42.55 9.90 36.29
CA PRO A 400 -42.20 9.75 37.70
C PRO A 400 -42.31 8.28 38.16
N LEU A 401 -41.32 7.86 38.96
CA LEU A 401 -41.28 6.57 39.64
C LEU A 401 -42.49 6.40 40.61
N PRO A 402 -43.17 5.25 40.62
CA PRO A 402 -44.20 4.97 41.62
C PRO A 402 -43.55 4.57 42.96
N ILE A 403 -43.90 5.33 43.99
CA ILE A 403 -43.70 5.00 45.40
C ILE A 403 -44.68 3.87 45.73
N LEU A 404 -44.18 2.68 46.07
CA LEU A 404 -44.96 1.60 46.66
C LEU A 404 -44.76 1.60 48.18
N SER A 405 -45.79 2.08 48.88
CA SER A 405 -45.94 2.04 50.33
C SER A 405 -46.28 0.62 50.80
N VAL A 406 -45.58 0.14 51.83
CA VAL A 406 -45.92 -1.06 52.59
C VAL A 406 -46.84 -0.69 53.77
N SER A 407 -47.99 -1.35 53.85
CA SER A 407 -48.89 -1.47 55.02
C SER A 407 -49.68 -2.77 54.79
N LYS A 408 -49.75 -3.77 55.65
CA LYS A 408 -49.51 -3.94 57.10
C LYS A 408 -48.62 -5.15 57.36
#